data_AF-A0A6A1V0K4-F1
#
_entry.id   AF-A0A6A1V0K4-F1
#
_cell.length_a   1.000
_cell.length_b   1.000
_cell.length_c   1.000
_cell.angle_alpha   90.00
_cell.angle_beta   90.00
_cell.angle_gamma   90.00
#
_symmetry.space_group_name_H-M   'P 1'
#
loop_
_entity.id
_entity.type
_entity.pdbx_description
1 polymer ?
#
loop_
_entity_poly.entity_id
_entity_poly.type
_entity_poly.pdbx_seq_one_letter_code
_entity_poly.pdbx_strand_id
1 'polypeptide(L)'
;MALSLLASVPNFSFPRLTPSKIPISLVTSTRTGSVPTFQCKAATTKISSHPVVARRSGNYQPTIWHYDYIESLRSEYAGESCNRRIDKLKGDVRMMLDKVVDPLEQLELIDILQRLGLSYHFEDEISRILEAIYTTNDGDEMCNKENLYATTLKFRLLRQHRYSVPQEIFNIFKNEKGTFKACLIEDIEGLLCLYEASFLLIEGESILEEARDFATKQLEEYVEENKDGNLSAMVSHALELPLRWRMPRVETRWFINEYRRKEDMNPILLELAELDFNMVQAAHQEDLKDASRRMLARAIVITTIDDVYDVYGTLEELELFTDAVDRWDTNVDHLPYYMQICFHALHNSVNEMAFDFLKEQQFHIVRYLKKAWANLYRSYLLEVKWYNIEYTPTLQEYIDNAWITISGPLLLLHAYFFVTNPITKEVVDYLEEYPNIIRWSSIIFRLANDLGTSKGLNGKVTKISVTKEFYFS
;
A
#
# COMPACT_ATOMS: atom_id res chain seq x y z
N MET A 1 -4.03 2.43 20.03
CA MET A 1 -3.92 0.97 20.21
C MET A 1 -4.50 0.14 19.03
N ALA A 2 -4.66 0.69 17.81
CA ALA A 2 -5.21 -0.03 16.64
C ALA A 2 -4.26 -0.06 15.41
N LEU A 3 -2.98 0.26 15.59
CA LEU A 3 -2.02 0.56 14.51
C LEU A 3 -0.92 -0.52 14.29
N SER A 4 -0.95 -1.64 15.01
CA SER A 4 -0.06 -2.79 14.71
C SER A 4 -0.53 -3.58 13.47
N LEU A 5 -1.82 -3.49 13.13
CA LEU A 5 -2.48 -4.34 12.13
C LEU A 5 -2.18 -4.01 10.66
N LEU A 6 -1.54 -2.88 10.34
CA LEU A 6 -1.21 -2.53 8.94
C LEU A 6 0.24 -2.86 8.55
N ALA A 7 1.11 -3.13 9.53
CA ALA A 7 2.53 -3.44 9.28
C ALA A 7 2.87 -4.92 9.53
N SER A 8 2.03 -5.65 10.28
CA SER A 8 2.05 -7.10 10.35
C SER A 8 0.69 -7.65 9.88
N VAL A 9 0.64 -8.13 8.65
CA VAL A 9 -0.46 -9.01 8.20
C VAL A 9 0.13 -10.39 7.92
N PRO A 10 0.29 -11.23 8.96
CA PRO A 10 0.59 -12.63 8.77
C PRO A 10 -0.70 -13.42 8.88
N ASN A 11 -1.11 -14.06 7.79
CA ASN A 11 -2.20 -15.03 7.79
C ASN A 11 -3.56 -14.53 8.33
N PHE A 12 -4.24 -13.65 7.58
CA PHE A 12 -5.69 -13.77 7.51
C PHE A 12 -6.03 -14.68 6.34
N SER A 13 -6.34 -15.94 6.62
CA SER A 13 -7.25 -16.66 5.73
C SER A 13 -8.54 -15.85 5.71
N PHE A 14 -8.91 -15.30 4.54
CA PHE A 14 -10.26 -14.80 4.31
C PHE A 14 -11.24 -15.82 4.91
N PRO A 15 -12.25 -15.40 5.70
CA PRO A 15 -13.29 -16.32 6.12
C PRO A 15 -13.82 -17.00 4.86
N ARG A 16 -13.55 -18.30 4.70
CA ARG A 16 -14.14 -19.07 3.61
C ARG A 16 -15.64 -19.02 3.84
N LEU A 17 -16.33 -18.22 3.05
CA LEU A 17 -17.78 -18.32 2.90
C LEU A 17 -18.05 -19.74 2.43
N THR A 18 -18.49 -20.59 3.36
CA THR A 18 -18.91 -21.96 3.05
C THR A 18 -20.05 -21.87 2.03
N PRO A 19 -19.95 -22.56 0.87
CA PRO A 19 -21.06 -22.57 -0.08
C PRO A 19 -22.31 -23.10 0.60
N SER A 20 -23.38 -22.31 0.55
CA SER A 20 -24.70 -22.70 1.01
C SER A 20 -25.12 -24.00 0.32
N LYS A 21 -25.21 -25.09 1.08
CA LYS A 21 -25.78 -26.35 0.62
C LYS A 21 -27.29 -26.21 0.51
N ILE A 22 -27.77 -25.57 -0.54
CA ILE A 22 -29.17 -25.72 -0.98
C ILE A 22 -29.17 -26.80 -2.06
N PRO A 23 -29.81 -27.96 -1.82
CA PRO A 23 -29.90 -29.00 -2.84
C PRO A 23 -30.86 -28.54 -3.94
N ILE A 24 -30.32 -28.20 -5.11
CA ILE A 24 -31.12 -28.06 -6.33
C ILE A 24 -31.42 -29.49 -6.80
N SER A 25 -32.68 -29.90 -6.70
CA SER A 25 -33.16 -31.17 -7.25
C SER A 25 -33.02 -31.16 -8.78
N LEU A 26 -32.08 -31.94 -9.32
CA LEU A 26 -32.03 -32.23 -10.75
C LEU A 26 -33.19 -33.15 -11.13
N VAL A 27 -34.20 -32.60 -11.81
CA VAL A 27 -35.16 -33.41 -12.57
C VAL A 27 -34.52 -33.70 -13.93
N THR A 28 -34.09 -34.94 -14.12
CA THR A 28 -33.62 -35.46 -15.41
C THR A 28 -34.83 -35.72 -16.32
N SER A 29 -34.99 -34.89 -17.35
CA SER A 29 -35.86 -35.20 -18.49
C SER A 29 -35.00 -35.41 -19.73
N THR A 30 -34.86 -36.67 -20.14
CA THR A 30 -34.27 -37.06 -21.43
C THR A 30 -35.17 -36.62 -22.58
N ARG A 31 -34.68 -35.74 -23.45
CA ARG A 31 -35.23 -35.58 -24.81
C ARG A 31 -34.09 -35.49 -25.83
N THR A 32 -34.02 -36.54 -26.64
CA THR A 32 -33.35 -36.61 -27.93
C THR A 32 -34.03 -35.68 -28.93
N GLY A 33 -33.29 -34.78 -29.57
CA GLY A 33 -33.81 -33.91 -30.62
C GLY A 33 -32.73 -33.05 -31.27
N SER A 34 -32.62 -33.15 -32.59
CA SER A 34 -31.69 -32.47 -33.49
C SER A 34 -31.59 -30.95 -33.28
N VAL A 35 -30.36 -30.42 -33.30
CA VAL A 35 -30.06 -28.98 -33.27
C VAL A 35 -30.55 -28.31 -34.56
N PRO A 36 -31.45 -27.31 -34.51
CA PRO A 36 -31.69 -26.42 -35.64
C PRO A 36 -30.71 -25.25 -35.56
N THR A 37 -30.01 -25.00 -36.67
CA THR A 37 -29.19 -23.80 -36.88
C THR A 37 -30.11 -22.58 -36.91
N PHE A 38 -30.13 -21.78 -35.84
CA PHE A 38 -30.84 -20.50 -35.84
C PHE A 38 -29.98 -19.45 -36.54
N GLN A 39 -30.31 -19.14 -37.79
CA GLN A 39 -29.88 -17.91 -38.45
C GLN A 39 -30.55 -16.71 -37.78
N CYS A 40 -29.76 -15.90 -37.07
CA CYS A 40 -30.21 -14.62 -36.54
C CYS A 40 -30.43 -13.64 -37.70
N LYS A 41 -31.69 -13.39 -38.07
CA LYS A 41 -32.06 -12.24 -38.91
C LYS A 41 -32.19 -11.04 -37.99
N ALA A 42 -31.23 -10.10 -38.09
CA ALA A 42 -31.32 -8.82 -37.41
C ALA A 42 -32.57 -8.07 -37.91
N ALA A 43 -33.57 -7.94 -37.04
CA ALA A 43 -34.67 -7.01 -37.25
C ALA A 43 -34.17 -5.61 -36.93
N THR A 44 -34.15 -4.73 -37.93
CA THR A 44 -33.86 -3.30 -37.78
C THR A 44 -35.01 -2.63 -37.04
N THR A 45 -34.91 -2.58 -35.71
CA THR A 45 -35.72 -1.68 -34.90
C THR A 45 -35.26 -0.25 -35.20
N LYS A 46 -36.15 0.60 -35.70
CA LYS A 46 -35.88 2.02 -35.92
C LYS A 46 -35.45 2.66 -34.60
N ILE A 47 -34.17 3.03 -34.50
CA ILE A 47 -33.60 3.79 -33.40
C ILE A 47 -34.17 5.21 -33.49
N SER A 48 -34.92 5.60 -32.46
CA SER A 48 -35.22 7.00 -32.12
C SER A 48 -33.94 7.82 -32.23
N SER A 49 -33.95 8.88 -33.03
CA SER A 49 -32.82 9.77 -33.26
C SER A 49 -32.50 10.56 -31.98
N HIS A 50 -31.85 9.91 -31.02
CA HIS A 50 -31.09 10.61 -29.98
C HIS A 50 -29.80 11.13 -30.62
N PRO A 51 -29.38 12.37 -30.32
CA PRO A 51 -28.10 12.87 -30.80
C PRO A 51 -27.00 11.92 -30.32
N VAL A 52 -26.11 11.53 -31.22
CA VAL A 52 -24.95 10.69 -30.89
C VAL A 52 -24.06 11.51 -29.97
N VAL A 53 -24.10 11.23 -28.67
CA VAL A 53 -23.22 11.87 -27.68
C VAL A 53 -21.79 11.43 -27.99
N ALA A 54 -20.94 12.38 -28.40
CA ALA A 54 -19.53 12.11 -28.62
C ALA A 54 -18.84 11.83 -27.28
N ARG A 55 -18.23 10.66 -27.14
CA ARG A 55 -17.57 10.21 -25.90
C ARG A 55 -16.05 10.24 -26.06
N ARG A 56 -15.36 10.68 -25.02
CA ARG A 56 -13.89 10.53 -24.95
C ARG A 56 -13.55 9.09 -24.55
N SER A 57 -12.33 8.68 -24.87
CA SER A 57 -11.76 7.37 -24.52
C SER A 57 -10.35 7.57 -23.99
N GLY A 58 -10.00 6.85 -22.92
CA GLY A 58 -8.65 6.85 -22.36
C GLY A 58 -7.66 6.02 -23.19
N ASN A 59 -8.14 5.24 -24.17
CA ASN A 59 -7.34 4.33 -25.00
C ASN A 59 -6.51 3.33 -24.19
N TYR A 60 -7.08 2.85 -23.09
CA TYR A 60 -6.45 1.88 -22.21
C TYR A 60 -6.22 0.53 -22.91
N GLN A 61 -5.12 -0.12 -22.55
CA GLN A 61 -4.81 -1.47 -23.01
C GLN A 61 -5.55 -2.51 -22.15
N PRO A 62 -5.91 -3.67 -22.70
CA PRO A 62 -6.46 -4.78 -21.93
C PRO A 62 -5.47 -5.28 -20.87
N THR A 63 -5.99 -6.01 -19.87
CA THR A 63 -5.18 -6.56 -18.77
C THR A 63 -4.09 -7.50 -19.30
N ILE A 64 -2.88 -7.42 -18.74
CA ILE A 64 -1.77 -8.31 -19.12
C ILE A 64 -1.96 -9.76 -18.67
N TRP A 65 -2.86 -10.01 -17.72
CA TRP A 65 -3.24 -11.36 -17.28
C TRP A 65 -4.65 -11.69 -17.74
N HIS A 66 -4.78 -12.82 -18.42
CA HIS A 66 -6.08 -13.39 -18.75
C HIS A 66 -6.72 -14.05 -17.52
N TYR A 67 -8.04 -14.01 -17.45
CA TYR A 67 -8.81 -14.64 -16.37
C TYR A 67 -8.47 -16.14 -16.22
N ASP A 68 -8.39 -16.87 -17.33
CA ASP A 68 -8.07 -18.31 -17.32
C ASP A 68 -6.67 -18.59 -16.74
N TYR A 69 -5.71 -17.69 -16.98
CA TYR A 69 -4.37 -17.79 -16.39
C TYR A 69 -4.45 -17.66 -14.86
N ILE A 70 -5.16 -16.64 -14.36
CA ILE A 70 -5.36 -16.42 -12.91
C ILE A 70 -6.00 -17.65 -12.26
N GLU A 71 -7.07 -18.16 -12.86
CA GLU A 71 -7.76 -19.36 -12.35
C GLU A 71 -6.86 -20.60 -12.34
N SER A 72 -5.94 -20.71 -13.31
CA SER A 72 -5.02 -21.84 -13.43
C SER A 72 -3.86 -21.84 -12.43
N LEU A 73 -3.60 -20.74 -11.72
CA LEU A 73 -2.47 -20.63 -10.80
C LEU A 73 -2.51 -21.76 -9.76
N ARG A 74 -1.35 -22.35 -9.44
CA ARG A 74 -1.23 -23.34 -8.36
C ARG A 74 0.07 -23.10 -7.63
N SER A 75 0.06 -23.36 -6.32
CA SER A 75 1.25 -23.26 -5.49
C SER A 75 1.47 -24.54 -4.70
N GLU A 76 2.70 -25.03 -4.72
CA GLU A 76 3.16 -26.15 -3.89
C GLU A 76 3.41 -25.75 -2.43
N TYR A 77 3.43 -24.45 -2.14
CA TYR A 77 3.77 -23.89 -0.83
C TYR A 77 2.58 -23.84 0.15
N ALA A 78 1.42 -24.37 -0.24
CA ALA A 78 0.22 -24.43 0.62
C ALA A 78 0.11 -25.74 1.44
N GLY A 79 1.15 -26.59 1.45
CA GLY A 79 1.12 -27.92 2.05
C GLY A 79 1.61 -28.02 3.50
N GLU A 80 1.21 -29.07 4.20
CA GLU A 80 1.62 -29.37 5.59
C GLU A 80 3.14 -29.53 5.75
N SER A 81 3.84 -29.99 4.70
CA SER A 81 5.30 -30.08 4.70
C SER A 81 5.97 -28.72 4.86
N CYS A 82 5.44 -27.68 4.19
CA CYS A 82 5.94 -26.30 4.31
C CYS A 82 5.70 -25.76 5.72
N ASN A 83 4.52 -26.00 6.29
CA ASN A 83 4.20 -25.61 7.67
C ASN A 83 5.16 -26.24 8.70
N ARG A 84 5.42 -27.55 8.59
CA ARG A 84 6.37 -28.21 9.50
C ARG A 84 7.80 -27.66 9.36
N ARG A 85 8.22 -27.33 8.13
CA ARG A 85 9.55 -26.77 7.89
C ARG A 85 9.67 -25.35 8.42
N ILE A 86 8.67 -24.50 8.18
CA ILE A 86 8.69 -23.11 8.65
C ILE A 86 8.70 -23.04 10.18
N ASP A 87 7.93 -23.88 10.87
CA ASP A 87 7.90 -23.90 12.34
C ASP A 87 9.26 -24.30 12.95
N LYS A 88 9.94 -25.28 12.33
CA LYS A 88 11.30 -25.66 12.73
C LYS A 88 12.27 -24.49 12.54
N LEU A 89 12.27 -23.85 11.38
CA LEU A 89 13.16 -22.73 11.07
C LEU A 89 12.90 -21.54 12.01
N LYS A 90 11.63 -21.23 12.32
CA LYS A 90 11.28 -20.22 13.33
C LYS A 90 11.86 -20.56 14.70
N GLY A 91 11.79 -21.82 15.12
CA GLY A 91 12.41 -22.28 16.37
C GLY A 91 13.94 -22.07 16.37
N ASP A 92 14.61 -22.40 15.27
CA ASP A 92 16.05 -22.19 15.12
C ASP A 92 16.41 -20.69 15.20
N VAL A 93 15.64 -19.80 14.57
CA VAL A 93 15.84 -18.34 14.65
C VAL A 93 15.58 -17.77 16.03
N ARG A 94 14.58 -18.26 16.76
CA ARG A 94 14.37 -17.86 18.18
C ARG A 94 15.59 -18.19 19.04
N MET A 95 16.16 -19.38 18.87
CA MET A 95 17.39 -19.74 19.56
C MET A 95 18.59 -18.86 19.16
N MET A 96 18.62 -18.34 17.93
CA MET A 96 19.65 -17.38 17.52
C MET A 96 19.46 -16.06 18.27
N LEU A 97 18.24 -15.50 18.25
CA LEU A 97 17.91 -14.25 18.95
C LEU A 97 18.24 -14.33 20.46
N ASP A 98 17.98 -15.46 21.10
CA ASP A 98 18.28 -15.66 22.52
C ASP A 98 19.79 -15.83 22.83
N LYS A 99 20.60 -16.23 21.84
CA LYS A 99 22.05 -16.49 22.02
C LYS A 99 22.93 -15.29 21.77
N VAL A 100 22.49 -14.34 20.94
CA VAL A 100 23.27 -13.14 20.63
C VAL A 100 23.24 -12.24 21.86
N VAL A 101 24.41 -11.98 22.43
CA VAL A 101 24.58 -11.14 23.64
C VAL A 101 25.03 -9.74 23.28
N ASP A 102 25.84 -9.60 22.22
CA ASP A 102 26.34 -8.29 21.79
C ASP A 102 25.17 -7.43 21.26
N PRO A 103 24.98 -6.22 21.80
CA PRO A 103 23.85 -5.37 21.40
C PRO A 103 23.89 -4.90 19.94
N LEU A 104 25.07 -4.75 19.32
CA LEU A 104 25.16 -4.38 17.90
C LEU A 104 24.76 -5.57 17.03
N GLU A 105 25.29 -6.77 17.32
CA GLU A 105 24.89 -8.00 16.62
C GLU A 105 23.38 -8.27 16.76
N GLN A 106 22.78 -7.96 17.92
CA GLN A 106 21.34 -8.03 18.12
C GLN A 106 20.57 -7.08 17.19
N LEU A 107 21.02 -5.82 17.09
CA LEU A 107 20.40 -4.84 16.20
C LEU A 107 20.55 -5.24 14.72
N GLU A 108 21.70 -5.75 14.32
CA GLU A 108 21.95 -6.24 12.97
C GLU A 108 21.05 -7.43 12.62
N LEU A 109 20.90 -8.38 13.54
CA LEU A 109 19.98 -9.51 13.36
C LEU A 109 18.53 -9.04 13.22
N ILE A 110 18.10 -8.06 14.03
CA ILE A 110 16.76 -7.45 13.91
C ILE A 110 16.59 -6.77 12.55
N ASP A 111 17.58 -6.00 12.08
CA ASP A 111 17.53 -5.34 10.78
C ASP A 111 17.43 -6.35 9.63
N ILE A 112 18.23 -7.42 9.67
CA ILE A 112 18.16 -8.52 8.69
C ILE A 112 16.78 -9.16 8.69
N LEU A 113 16.21 -9.46 9.87
CA LEU A 113 14.87 -10.03 9.99
C LEU A 113 13.79 -9.10 9.42
N GLN A 114 13.88 -7.79 9.66
CA GLN A 114 12.95 -6.83 9.09
C GLN A 114 13.05 -6.77 7.56
N ARG A 115 14.27 -6.68 7.03
CA ARG A 115 14.49 -6.56 5.58
C ARG A 115 14.17 -7.86 4.84
N LEU A 116 14.38 -9.02 5.45
CA LEU A 116 13.93 -10.33 4.95
C LEU A 116 12.41 -10.55 5.08
N GLY A 117 11.68 -9.59 5.67
CA GLY A 117 10.23 -9.69 5.84
C GLY A 117 9.82 -10.79 6.81
N LEU A 118 10.64 -11.07 7.82
CA LEU A 118 10.44 -12.12 8.82
C LEU A 118 10.10 -11.58 10.22
N SER A 119 10.29 -10.28 10.45
CA SER A 119 10.13 -9.64 11.77
C SER A 119 8.79 -9.90 12.44
N TYR A 120 7.71 -10.02 11.66
CA TYR A 120 6.36 -10.25 12.17
C TYR A 120 6.17 -11.62 12.86
N HIS A 121 7.09 -12.58 12.66
CA HIS A 121 7.08 -13.86 13.38
C HIS A 121 7.74 -13.80 14.76
N PHE A 122 8.43 -12.69 15.04
CA PHE A 122 9.32 -12.51 16.19
C PHE A 122 9.07 -11.18 16.91
N GLU A 123 7.84 -10.63 16.84
CA GLU A 123 7.52 -9.30 17.40
C GLU A 123 7.83 -9.22 18.91
N ASP A 124 7.54 -10.29 19.67
CA ASP A 124 7.79 -10.35 21.12
C ASP A 124 9.30 -10.38 21.44
N GLU A 125 10.07 -11.19 20.71
CA GLU A 125 11.53 -11.26 20.86
C GLU A 125 12.18 -9.93 20.51
N ILE A 126 11.82 -9.34 19.37
CA ILE A 126 12.35 -8.05 18.91
C ILE A 126 12.00 -6.95 19.91
N SER A 127 10.75 -6.92 20.41
CA SER A 127 10.33 -5.90 21.37
C SER A 127 11.12 -5.97 22.67
N ARG A 128 11.33 -7.19 23.22
CA ARG A 128 12.13 -7.40 24.44
C ARG A 128 13.58 -6.96 24.26
N ILE A 129 14.20 -7.30 23.13
CA ILE A 129 15.59 -6.92 22.83
C ILE A 129 15.72 -5.40 22.73
N LEU A 130 14.84 -4.75 21.97
CA LEU A 130 14.88 -3.29 21.81
C LEU A 130 14.57 -2.55 23.12
N GLU A 131 13.67 -3.07 23.94
CA GLU A 131 13.39 -2.52 25.28
C GLU A 131 14.64 -2.60 26.16
N ALA A 132 15.32 -3.75 26.22
CA ALA A 132 16.56 -3.91 26.98
C ALA A 132 17.66 -2.95 26.48
N ILE A 133 17.83 -2.82 25.17
CA ILE A 133 18.78 -1.89 24.55
C ILE A 133 18.44 -0.42 24.86
N TYR A 134 17.15 -0.09 24.95
CA TYR A 134 16.67 1.24 25.27
C TYR A 134 16.87 1.59 26.76
N THR A 135 16.61 0.65 27.68
CA THR A 135 16.70 0.90 29.13
C THR A 135 18.11 0.87 29.68
N THR A 136 19.03 0.12 29.05
CA THR A 136 20.43 0.00 29.51
C THR A 136 21.25 1.27 29.27
N ASN A 137 20.65 2.30 28.67
CA ASN A 137 21.31 3.49 28.14
C ASN A 137 21.61 4.62 29.14
N ASP A 138 21.47 4.40 30.46
CA ASP A 138 21.87 5.40 31.48
C ASP A 138 23.39 5.36 31.81
N GLY A 139 24.20 4.53 31.12
CA GLY A 139 25.64 4.47 31.36
C GLY A 139 26.46 3.74 30.28
N ASP A 140 26.86 4.47 29.24
CA ASP A 140 28.25 4.51 28.74
C ASP A 140 29.03 3.25 28.29
N GLU A 141 28.40 2.17 27.79
CA GLU A 141 29.19 1.05 27.18
C GLU A 141 28.76 0.58 25.78
N MET A 142 27.48 0.70 25.37
CA MET A 142 27.02 0.06 24.12
C MET A 142 27.48 0.75 22.83
N CYS A 143 27.47 2.08 22.78
CA CYS A 143 28.10 2.81 21.69
C CYS A 143 29.53 3.08 22.13
N ASN A 144 30.51 2.48 21.45
CA ASN A 144 31.75 3.21 21.25
C ASN A 144 31.31 4.54 20.63
N LYS A 145 31.33 5.64 21.40
CA LYS A 145 30.64 6.93 21.11
C LYS A 145 31.04 7.59 19.79
N GLU A 146 31.86 6.92 18.99
CA GLU A 146 32.40 7.36 17.70
C GLU A 146 32.05 6.41 16.54
N ASN A 147 31.35 5.27 16.77
CA ASN A 147 30.89 4.41 15.68
C ASN A 147 29.57 4.95 15.10
N LEU A 148 29.65 5.48 13.87
CA LEU A 148 28.51 6.05 13.15
C LEU A 148 27.45 4.97 12.87
N TYR A 149 27.84 3.85 12.29
CA TYR A 149 26.94 2.75 11.96
C TYR A 149 26.13 2.25 13.17
N ALA A 150 26.78 1.91 14.27
CA ALA A 150 26.12 1.37 15.47
C ALA A 150 25.13 2.37 16.09
N THR A 151 25.54 3.63 16.23
CA THR A 151 24.69 4.70 16.79
C THR A 151 23.46 4.92 15.93
N THR A 152 23.66 4.90 14.62
CA THR A 152 22.63 5.17 13.63
C THR A 152 21.65 4.01 13.50
N LEU A 153 22.14 2.77 13.47
CA LEU A 153 21.30 1.57 13.42
C LEU A 153 20.41 1.50 14.66
N LYS A 154 21.00 1.74 15.85
CA LYS A 154 20.26 1.84 17.11
C LYS A 154 19.17 2.90 17.04
N PHE A 155 19.51 4.12 16.61
CA PHE A 155 18.54 5.20 16.44
C PHE A 155 17.39 4.81 15.51
N ARG A 156 17.72 4.25 14.34
CA ARG A 156 16.74 3.88 13.31
C ARG A 156 15.75 2.84 13.82
N LEU A 157 16.26 1.73 14.36
CA LEU A 157 15.43 0.64 14.87
C LEU A 157 14.58 1.09 16.06
N LEU A 158 15.15 1.82 17.02
CA LEU A 158 14.39 2.32 18.17
C LEU A 158 13.25 3.25 17.75
N ARG A 159 13.50 4.21 16.85
CA ARG A 159 12.44 5.11 16.35
C ARG A 159 11.37 4.39 15.54
N GLN A 160 11.75 3.42 14.70
CA GLN A 160 10.79 2.58 13.98
C GLN A 160 9.85 1.82 14.92
N HIS A 161 10.36 1.40 16.07
CA HIS A 161 9.63 0.75 17.15
C HIS A 161 9.04 1.73 18.19
N ARG A 162 8.95 3.02 17.85
CA ARG A 162 8.25 4.08 18.61
C ARG A 162 8.93 4.49 19.92
N TYR A 163 10.19 4.13 20.12
CA TYR A 163 10.98 4.68 21.21
C TYR A 163 11.38 6.12 20.90
N SER A 164 11.31 6.98 21.91
CA SER A 164 11.76 8.37 21.79
C SER A 164 13.28 8.41 21.87
N VAL A 165 13.92 8.72 20.75
CA VAL A 165 15.37 8.92 20.65
C VAL A 165 15.63 10.32 20.08
N PRO A 166 16.25 11.24 20.82
CA PRO A 166 16.54 12.61 20.37
C PRO A 166 17.54 12.63 19.20
N GLN A 167 17.39 13.59 18.28
CA GLN A 167 18.33 13.80 17.15
C GLN A 167 19.73 14.23 17.64
N GLU A 168 19.82 14.80 18.85
CA GLU A 168 21.05 15.27 19.47
C GLU A 168 22.08 14.15 19.69
N ILE A 169 21.66 12.88 19.61
CA ILE A 169 22.56 11.72 19.60
C ILE A 169 23.61 11.84 18.48
N PHE A 170 23.31 12.54 17.38
CA PHE A 170 24.25 12.72 16.27
C PHE A 170 25.25 13.86 16.46
N ASN A 171 25.15 14.64 17.54
CA ASN A 171 26.08 15.76 17.78
C ASN A 171 27.53 15.31 17.98
N ILE A 172 27.76 14.09 18.45
CA ILE A 172 29.09 13.47 18.58
C ILE A 172 29.82 13.34 17.23
N PHE A 173 29.07 13.29 16.13
CA PHE A 173 29.59 13.19 14.76
C PHE A 173 29.78 14.55 14.09
N LYS A 174 29.51 15.65 14.80
CA LYS A 174 29.69 17.02 14.32
C LYS A 174 31.01 17.61 14.84
N ASN A 175 31.58 18.53 14.09
CA ASN A 175 32.77 19.29 14.45
C ASN A 175 32.40 20.57 15.25
N GLU A 176 33.40 21.34 15.66
CA GLU A 176 33.22 22.59 16.42
C GLU A 176 32.40 23.67 15.69
N LYS A 177 32.33 23.59 14.35
CA LYS A 177 31.50 24.50 13.53
C LYS A 177 30.05 24.01 13.42
N GLY A 178 29.71 22.88 14.02
CA GLY A 178 28.39 22.29 13.95
C GLY A 178 28.08 21.58 12.64
N THR A 179 29.08 21.15 11.86
CA THR A 179 28.84 20.33 10.66
C THR A 179 29.36 18.90 10.83
N PHE A 180 28.78 17.92 10.13
CA PHE A 180 29.27 16.53 10.16
C PHE A 180 30.77 16.43 9.83
N LYS A 181 31.50 15.61 10.59
CA LYS A 181 32.96 15.43 10.47
C LYS A 181 33.31 14.79 9.10
N ALA A 182 34.32 15.33 8.42
CA ALA A 182 34.78 14.79 7.14
C ALA A 182 35.41 13.39 7.24
N CYS A 183 35.86 12.96 8.42
CA CYS A 183 36.40 11.61 8.61
C CYS A 183 35.33 10.50 8.48
N LEU A 184 34.03 10.85 8.52
CA LEU A 184 32.94 9.88 8.40
C LEU A 184 32.80 9.31 6.98
N ILE A 185 33.46 9.92 5.99
CA ILE A 185 33.44 9.51 4.57
C ILE A 185 34.05 8.11 4.39
N GLU A 186 34.91 7.69 5.31
CA GLU A 186 35.53 6.36 5.27
C GLU A 186 34.55 5.23 5.66
N ASP A 187 33.46 5.54 6.37
CA ASP A 187 32.44 4.59 6.84
C ASP A 187 31.18 4.64 5.95
N ILE A 188 31.26 4.02 4.78
CA ILE A 188 30.15 4.01 3.80
C ILE A 188 28.91 3.28 4.34
N GLU A 189 29.09 2.21 5.12
CA GLU A 189 27.97 1.49 5.74
C GLU A 189 27.28 2.36 6.80
N GLY A 190 28.05 3.08 7.61
CA GLY A 190 27.53 4.08 8.54
C GLY A 190 26.82 5.23 7.85
N LEU A 191 27.34 5.74 6.73
CA LEU A 191 26.69 6.78 5.93
C LEU A 191 25.39 6.30 5.29
N LEU A 192 25.36 5.09 4.75
CA LEU A 192 24.14 4.48 4.21
C LEU A 192 23.08 4.33 5.31
N CYS A 193 23.49 3.85 6.49
CA CYS A 193 22.59 3.76 7.63
C CYS A 193 22.09 5.15 8.07
N LEU A 194 22.94 6.19 7.99
CA LEU A 194 22.61 7.57 8.38
C LEU A 194 21.61 8.18 7.42
N TYR A 195 21.83 7.98 6.13
CA TYR A 195 20.86 8.32 5.09
C TYR A 195 19.50 7.69 5.39
N GLU A 196 19.44 6.38 5.62
CA GLU A 196 18.17 5.68 5.90
C GLU A 196 17.49 6.14 7.20
N ALA A 197 18.29 6.37 8.24
CA ALA A 197 17.81 6.86 9.53
C ALA A 197 17.25 8.29 9.43
N SER A 198 17.81 9.13 8.57
CA SER A 198 17.38 10.52 8.40
C SER A 198 15.92 10.64 7.97
N PHE A 199 15.36 9.65 7.25
CA PHE A 199 13.95 9.63 6.83
C PHE A 199 12.96 9.30 7.96
N LEU A 200 13.45 9.10 9.19
CA LEU A 200 12.64 9.04 10.41
C LEU A 200 12.52 10.39 11.11
N LEU A 201 12.93 11.48 10.45
CA LEU A 201 12.77 12.82 10.98
C LEU A 201 11.30 13.17 11.25
N ILE A 202 11.09 14.04 12.24
CA ILE A 202 9.86 14.78 12.44
C ILE A 202 10.09 16.28 12.23
N GLU A 203 9.02 17.05 12.09
CA GLU A 203 9.08 18.49 11.88
C GLU A 203 9.93 19.18 12.95
N GLY A 204 10.90 20.00 12.52
CA GLY A 204 11.82 20.74 13.40
C GLY A 204 13.14 20.03 13.72
N GLU A 205 13.40 18.84 13.16
CA GLU A 205 14.65 18.11 13.37
C GLU A 205 15.75 18.43 12.34
N SER A 206 16.33 19.62 12.47
CA SER A 206 17.36 20.12 11.54
C SER A 206 18.65 19.30 11.50
N ILE A 207 19.01 18.56 12.57
CA ILE A 207 20.20 17.70 12.56
C ILE A 207 20.00 16.54 11.59
N LEU A 208 18.78 15.99 11.51
CA LEU A 208 18.47 14.90 10.59
C LEU A 208 18.34 15.38 9.14
N GLU A 209 17.85 16.60 8.92
CA GLU A 209 17.89 17.24 7.61
C GLU A 209 19.34 17.41 7.12
N GLU A 210 20.23 17.95 7.96
CA GLU A 210 21.64 18.08 7.63
C GLU A 210 22.31 16.70 7.43
N ALA A 211 21.94 15.71 8.24
CA ALA A 211 22.44 14.34 8.11
C ALA A 211 22.05 13.72 6.77
N ARG A 212 20.81 13.94 6.33
CA ARG A 212 20.31 13.49 5.03
C ARG A 212 21.12 14.13 3.91
N ASP A 213 21.29 15.45 3.93
CA ASP A 213 22.00 16.18 2.88
C ASP A 213 23.48 15.77 2.81
N PHE A 214 24.14 15.66 3.97
CA PHE A 214 25.51 15.18 4.08
C PHE A 214 25.66 13.75 3.53
N ALA A 215 24.86 12.81 4.03
CA ALA A 215 24.95 11.41 3.61
C ALA A 215 24.62 11.23 2.13
N THR A 216 23.58 11.91 1.62
CA THR A 216 23.19 11.86 0.20
C THR A 216 24.37 12.26 -0.68
N LYS A 217 24.99 13.41 -0.41
CA LYS A 217 26.14 13.89 -1.19
C LYS A 217 27.29 12.89 -1.21
N GLN A 218 27.65 12.33 -0.06
CA GLN A 218 28.78 11.41 0.04
C GLN A 218 28.49 10.06 -0.62
N LEU A 219 27.25 9.58 -0.54
CA LEU A 219 26.82 8.34 -1.17
C LEU A 219 26.73 8.48 -2.70
N GLU A 220 26.30 9.64 -3.22
CA GLU A 220 26.33 9.95 -4.65
C GLU A 220 27.78 9.95 -5.18
N GLU A 221 28.69 10.66 -4.51
CA GLU A 221 30.13 10.67 -4.85
C GLU A 221 30.72 9.25 -4.83
N TYR A 222 30.34 8.43 -3.85
CA TYR A 222 30.79 7.03 -3.75
C TYR A 222 30.31 6.16 -4.94
N VAL A 223 29.05 6.31 -5.38
CA VAL A 223 28.51 5.56 -6.52
C VAL A 223 29.20 5.96 -7.82
N GLU A 224 29.50 7.25 -8.01
CA GLU A 224 30.23 7.75 -9.18
C GLU A 224 31.65 7.17 -9.28
N GLU A 225 32.33 6.99 -8.14
CA GLU A 225 33.69 6.46 -8.07
C GLU A 225 33.78 4.92 -8.23
N ASN A 226 32.64 4.22 -8.22
CA ASN A 226 32.50 2.78 -8.50
C ASN A 226 33.48 1.87 -7.72
N LYS A 227 33.60 2.09 -6.41
CA LYS A 227 34.63 1.51 -5.55
C LYS A 227 34.36 0.07 -5.07
N ASP A 228 33.11 -0.40 -5.05
CA ASP A 228 32.69 -1.76 -4.66
C ASP A 228 31.36 -2.14 -5.34
N GLY A 229 31.29 -3.26 -6.05
CA GLY A 229 30.09 -3.66 -6.79
C GLY A 229 28.87 -4.02 -5.93
N ASN A 230 29.06 -4.63 -4.76
CA ASN A 230 27.93 -5.08 -3.92
C ASN A 230 27.39 -3.94 -3.06
N LEU A 231 28.27 -3.18 -2.40
CA LEU A 231 27.86 -2.04 -1.58
C LEU A 231 27.30 -0.90 -2.45
N SER A 232 27.87 -0.66 -3.64
CA SER A 232 27.33 0.32 -4.60
C SER A 232 25.90 -0.01 -5.04
N ALA A 233 25.54 -1.30 -5.18
CA ALA A 233 24.17 -1.68 -5.49
C ALA A 233 23.20 -1.33 -4.35
N MET A 234 23.61 -1.56 -3.09
CA MET A 234 22.81 -1.16 -1.93
C MET A 234 22.66 0.35 -1.80
N VAL A 235 23.74 1.10 -2.03
CA VAL A 235 23.73 2.56 -1.99
C VAL A 235 22.86 3.13 -3.11
N SER A 236 23.02 2.65 -4.34
CA SER A 236 22.21 3.08 -5.49
C SER A 236 20.72 2.80 -5.27
N HIS A 237 20.40 1.64 -4.69
CA HIS A 237 19.03 1.30 -4.32
C HIS A 237 18.49 2.25 -3.25
N ALA A 238 19.22 2.55 -2.18
CA ALA A 238 18.77 3.50 -1.16
C ALA A 238 18.55 4.92 -1.74
N LEU A 239 19.46 5.40 -2.59
CA LEU A 239 19.36 6.73 -3.23
C LEU A 239 18.18 6.85 -4.20
N GLU A 240 17.76 5.76 -4.84
CA GLU A 240 16.55 5.75 -5.68
C GLU A 240 15.28 6.00 -4.85
N LEU A 241 15.18 5.31 -3.70
CA LEU A 241 14.09 5.47 -2.75
C LEU A 241 14.55 4.94 -1.39
N PRO A 242 14.47 5.72 -0.30
CA PRO A 242 14.90 5.26 1.01
C PRO A 242 14.01 4.12 1.51
N LEU A 243 14.58 3.21 2.30
CA LEU A 243 13.91 2.06 2.91
C LEU A 243 12.60 2.45 3.61
N ARG A 244 12.55 3.61 4.27
CA ARG A 244 11.35 4.12 4.95
C ARG A 244 10.15 4.34 4.00
N TRP A 245 10.40 4.62 2.73
CA TRP A 245 9.37 4.89 1.72
C TRP A 245 9.08 3.67 0.84
N ARG A 246 9.85 2.58 0.98
CA ARG A 246 9.68 1.36 0.18
C ARG A 246 8.52 0.52 0.70
N MET A 247 7.80 -0.12 -0.23
CA MET A 247 6.78 -1.11 0.10
C MET A 247 7.46 -2.39 0.63
N PRO A 248 7.22 -2.80 1.89
CA PRO A 248 7.99 -3.85 2.54
C PRO A 248 8.04 -5.15 1.74
N ARG A 249 6.91 -5.58 1.17
CA ARG A 249 6.85 -6.86 0.44
C ARG A 249 7.66 -6.87 -0.86
N VAL A 250 7.75 -5.73 -1.54
CA VAL A 250 8.57 -5.57 -2.76
C VAL A 250 10.04 -5.49 -2.37
N GLU A 251 10.35 -4.73 -1.32
CA GLU A 251 11.69 -4.63 -0.76
C GLU A 251 12.22 -5.98 -0.29
N THR A 252 11.42 -6.78 0.43
CA THR A 252 11.79 -8.12 0.87
C THR A 252 12.21 -9.01 -0.30
N ARG A 253 11.50 -8.94 -1.44
CA ARG A 253 11.87 -9.75 -2.61
C ARG A 253 13.23 -9.35 -3.16
N TRP A 254 13.52 -8.06 -3.21
CA TRP A 254 14.81 -7.54 -3.63
C TRP A 254 15.90 -7.96 -2.63
N PHE A 255 15.66 -7.72 -1.34
CA PHE A 255 16.64 -7.98 -0.28
C PHE A 255 16.95 -9.47 -0.09
N ILE A 256 16.01 -10.39 -0.30
CA ILE A 256 16.31 -11.84 -0.32
C ILE A 256 17.41 -12.15 -1.35
N ASN A 257 17.40 -11.49 -2.52
CA ASN A 257 18.42 -11.73 -3.53
C ASN A 257 19.77 -11.12 -3.16
N GLU A 258 19.78 -9.94 -2.55
CA GLU A 258 21.02 -9.33 -2.06
C GLU A 258 21.61 -10.09 -0.88
N TYR A 259 20.77 -10.49 0.09
CA TYR A 259 21.17 -11.29 1.24
C TYR A 259 21.79 -12.62 0.81
N ARG A 260 21.26 -13.27 -0.23
CA ARG A 260 21.84 -14.50 -0.80
C ARG A 260 23.28 -14.32 -1.29
N ARG A 261 23.67 -13.12 -1.72
CA ARG A 261 25.00 -12.83 -2.26
C ARG A 261 26.01 -12.40 -1.19
N LYS A 262 25.57 -12.12 0.03
CA LYS A 262 26.46 -11.73 1.13
C LYS A 262 27.39 -12.88 1.51
N GLU A 263 28.63 -12.55 1.84
CA GLU A 263 29.65 -13.54 2.24
C GLU A 263 29.32 -14.19 3.59
N ASP A 264 28.70 -13.43 4.50
CA ASP A 264 28.32 -13.83 5.86
C ASP A 264 26.84 -14.27 5.98
N MET A 265 26.20 -14.58 4.85
CA MET A 265 24.79 -14.99 4.80
C MET A 265 24.50 -16.20 5.69
N ASN A 266 23.45 -16.07 6.52
CA ASN A 266 22.99 -17.17 7.38
C ASN A 266 21.97 -18.05 6.61
N PRO A 267 22.28 -19.34 6.35
CA PRO A 267 21.44 -20.20 5.53
C PRO A 267 20.06 -20.47 6.15
N ILE A 268 19.94 -20.43 7.48
CA ILE A 268 18.65 -20.62 8.16
C ILE A 268 17.75 -19.41 7.94
N LEU A 269 18.29 -18.19 8.01
CA LEU A 269 17.53 -16.96 7.73
C LEU A 269 17.11 -16.89 6.27
N LEU A 270 18.02 -17.22 5.34
CA LEU A 270 17.69 -17.22 3.91
C LEU A 270 16.60 -18.26 3.57
N GLU A 271 16.73 -19.49 4.06
CA GLU A 271 15.73 -20.52 3.82
C GLU A 271 14.36 -20.15 4.43
N LEU A 272 14.35 -19.59 5.64
CA LEU A 272 13.12 -19.12 6.26
C LEU A 272 12.48 -17.99 5.45
N ALA A 273 13.26 -17.03 4.97
CA ALA A 273 12.77 -15.91 4.16
C ALA A 273 12.18 -16.38 2.83
N GLU A 274 12.84 -17.29 2.13
CA GLU A 274 12.35 -17.84 0.87
C GLU A 274 11.07 -18.65 1.05
N LEU A 275 11.05 -19.53 2.06
CA LEU A 275 9.89 -20.37 2.36
C LEU A 275 8.68 -19.52 2.77
N ASP A 276 8.88 -18.58 3.69
CA ASP A 276 7.84 -17.65 4.13
C ASP A 276 7.31 -16.80 2.97
N PHE A 277 8.22 -16.27 2.15
CA PHE A 277 7.84 -15.48 0.99
C PHE A 277 6.94 -16.29 0.04
N ASN A 278 7.31 -17.53 -0.27
CA ASN A 278 6.53 -18.35 -1.18
C ASN A 278 5.20 -18.84 -0.57
N MET A 279 5.16 -19.10 0.75
CA MET A 279 3.92 -19.44 1.46
C MET A 279 2.92 -18.28 1.43
N VAL A 280 3.36 -17.06 1.73
CA VAL A 280 2.52 -15.87 1.66
C VAL A 280 2.12 -15.57 0.20
N GLN A 281 3.01 -15.79 -0.77
CA GLN A 281 2.65 -15.68 -2.19
C GLN A 281 1.57 -16.68 -2.60
N ALA A 282 1.60 -17.90 -2.06
CA ALA A 282 0.56 -18.91 -2.30
C ALA A 282 -0.81 -18.43 -1.79
N ALA A 283 -0.86 -17.82 -0.61
CA ALA A 283 -2.08 -17.21 -0.08
C ALA A 283 -2.58 -16.09 -1.00
N HIS A 284 -1.70 -15.16 -1.41
CA HIS A 284 -2.06 -14.10 -2.35
C HIS A 284 -2.59 -14.62 -3.69
N GLN A 285 -2.09 -15.74 -4.20
CA GLN A 285 -2.60 -16.34 -5.44
C GLN A 285 -4.02 -16.88 -5.27
N GLU A 286 -4.35 -17.49 -4.12
CA GLU A 286 -5.72 -17.90 -3.83
C GLU A 286 -6.64 -16.68 -3.67
N ASP A 287 -6.18 -15.65 -2.95
CA ASP A 287 -6.93 -14.40 -2.77
C ASP A 287 -7.19 -13.68 -4.10
N LEU A 288 -6.22 -13.72 -5.02
CA LEU A 288 -6.34 -13.15 -6.37
C LEU A 288 -7.39 -13.88 -7.20
N LYS A 289 -7.46 -15.22 -7.15
CA LYS A 289 -8.52 -16.00 -7.81
C LYS A 289 -9.89 -15.68 -7.24
N ASP A 290 -9.94 -15.60 -5.93
CA ASP A 290 -11.17 -15.30 -5.21
C ASP A 290 -11.67 -13.88 -5.54
N ALA A 291 -10.77 -12.91 -5.64
CA ALA A 291 -11.06 -11.56 -6.09
C ALA A 291 -11.46 -11.50 -7.58
N SER A 292 -10.81 -12.28 -8.45
CA SER A 292 -11.14 -12.32 -9.89
C SER A 292 -12.52 -12.93 -10.14
N ARG A 293 -12.86 -14.04 -9.46
CA ARG A 293 -14.18 -14.69 -9.54
C ARG A 293 -15.30 -13.78 -9.04
N ARG A 294 -15.05 -13.07 -7.93
CA ARG A 294 -16.06 -12.19 -7.33
C ARG A 294 -16.28 -10.92 -8.15
N MET A 295 -15.47 -10.62 -9.18
CA MET A 295 -15.51 -9.42 -10.06
C MET A 295 -15.75 -8.06 -9.35
N LEU A 296 -15.64 -8.03 -8.03
CA LEU A 296 -15.86 -6.89 -7.14
C LEU A 296 -14.62 -6.71 -6.28
N ALA A 297 -13.45 -6.65 -6.91
CA ALA A 297 -12.36 -5.94 -6.25
C ALA A 297 -12.86 -4.51 -6.10
N ARG A 298 -13.08 -4.06 -4.86
CA ARG A 298 -13.60 -2.73 -4.54
C ARG A 298 -12.76 -1.61 -5.19
N ALA A 299 -11.47 -1.90 -5.42
CA ALA A 299 -10.56 -1.08 -6.21
C ALA A 299 -10.92 -0.98 -7.71
N ILE A 300 -11.43 -2.05 -8.34
CA ILE A 300 -11.92 -2.01 -9.75
C ILE A 300 -13.13 -1.09 -9.88
N VAL A 301 -14.02 -1.09 -8.88
CA VAL A 301 -15.17 -0.17 -8.86
C VAL A 301 -14.66 1.27 -8.83
N ILE A 302 -13.73 1.60 -7.92
CA ILE A 302 -13.10 2.93 -7.84
C ILE A 302 -12.47 3.33 -9.18
N THR A 303 -11.63 2.48 -9.79
CA THR A 303 -10.96 2.82 -11.06
C THR A 303 -11.93 2.98 -12.22
N THR A 304 -12.96 2.12 -12.29
CA THR A 304 -14.01 2.22 -13.32
C THR A 304 -14.81 3.51 -13.15
N ILE A 305 -15.11 3.90 -11.91
CA ILE A 305 -15.82 5.15 -11.61
C ILE A 305 -14.94 6.36 -11.95
N ASP A 306 -13.64 6.35 -11.61
CA ASP A 306 -12.71 7.43 -11.97
C ASP A 306 -12.74 7.69 -13.49
N ASP A 307 -12.68 6.62 -14.29
CA ASP A 307 -12.80 6.70 -15.76
C ASP A 307 -14.17 7.20 -16.24
N VAL A 308 -15.25 6.84 -15.54
CA VAL A 308 -16.58 7.38 -15.81
C VAL A 308 -16.60 8.90 -15.61
N TYR A 309 -15.97 9.41 -14.56
CA TYR A 309 -15.95 10.85 -14.27
C TYR A 309 -14.98 11.63 -15.16
N ASP A 310 -13.77 11.12 -15.38
CA ASP A 310 -12.70 11.91 -16.00
C ASP A 310 -12.54 11.69 -17.51
N VAL A 311 -13.08 10.59 -18.05
CA VAL A 311 -13.08 10.27 -19.48
C VAL A 311 -14.49 10.26 -20.05
N TYR A 312 -15.35 9.35 -19.59
CA TYR A 312 -16.50 8.88 -20.39
C TYR A 312 -17.79 9.69 -20.22
N GLY A 313 -18.14 10.07 -18.99
CA GLY A 313 -19.40 10.73 -18.64
C GLY A 313 -19.50 12.18 -19.16
N THR A 314 -20.72 12.64 -19.44
CA THR A 314 -20.98 14.08 -19.64
C THR A 314 -21.27 14.75 -18.31
N LEU A 315 -21.14 16.07 -18.23
CA LEU A 315 -21.42 16.81 -16.99
C LEU A 315 -22.83 16.53 -16.46
N GLU A 316 -23.85 16.55 -17.33
CA GLU A 316 -25.25 16.32 -16.95
C GLU A 316 -25.48 14.90 -16.40
N GLU A 317 -24.85 13.90 -17.02
CA GLU A 317 -24.93 12.52 -16.54
C GLU A 317 -24.24 12.33 -15.20
N LEU A 318 -23.08 12.97 -15.02
CA LEU A 318 -22.30 12.89 -13.78
C LEU A 318 -22.99 13.61 -12.63
N GLU A 319 -23.72 14.70 -12.89
CA GLU A 319 -24.56 15.33 -11.87
C GLU A 319 -25.68 14.39 -11.39
N LEU A 320 -26.39 13.75 -12.32
CA LEU A 320 -27.42 12.76 -11.97
C LEU A 320 -26.85 11.54 -11.25
N PHE A 321 -25.69 11.04 -11.68
CA PHE A 321 -25.03 9.90 -11.05
C PHE A 321 -24.55 10.22 -9.63
N THR A 322 -23.97 11.41 -9.43
CA THR A 322 -23.55 11.89 -8.09
C THR A 322 -24.74 11.99 -7.16
N ASP A 323 -25.84 12.57 -7.63
CA ASP A 323 -27.09 12.72 -6.88
C ASP A 323 -27.75 11.37 -6.53
N ALA A 324 -27.69 10.39 -7.44
CA ALA A 324 -28.15 9.03 -7.15
C ALA A 324 -27.32 8.35 -6.05
N VAL A 325 -25.99 8.50 -6.05
CA VAL A 325 -25.12 7.97 -4.99
C VAL A 325 -25.31 8.69 -3.66
N ASP A 326 -25.50 10.02 -3.70
CA ASP A 326 -25.79 10.81 -2.51
C ASP A 326 -27.09 10.38 -1.81
N ARG A 327 -28.15 10.17 -2.59
CA ARG A 327 -29.43 9.63 -2.08
C ARG A 327 -29.35 8.16 -1.70
N TRP A 328 -28.41 7.43 -2.31
CA TRP A 328 -28.30 5.98 -2.25
C TRP A 328 -29.62 5.28 -2.63
N ASP A 329 -30.33 5.83 -3.62
CA ASP A 329 -31.61 5.32 -4.11
C ASP A 329 -31.39 4.33 -5.25
N THR A 330 -31.99 3.14 -5.15
CA THR A 330 -31.90 2.09 -6.18
C THR A 330 -32.69 2.40 -7.44
N ASN A 331 -33.57 3.41 -7.41
CA ASN A 331 -34.31 3.86 -8.59
C ASN A 331 -33.43 4.72 -9.52
N VAL A 332 -32.61 4.05 -10.32
CA VAL A 332 -31.64 4.67 -11.25
C VAL A 332 -32.03 4.53 -12.72
N ASP A 333 -33.29 4.21 -13.02
CA ASP A 333 -33.79 4.00 -14.40
C ASP A 333 -33.63 5.22 -15.32
N HIS A 334 -33.49 6.40 -14.72
CA HIS A 334 -33.25 7.66 -15.41
C HIS A 334 -31.79 7.87 -15.86
N LEU A 335 -30.85 7.07 -15.34
CA LEU A 335 -29.43 7.15 -15.70
C LEU A 335 -29.16 6.35 -16.99
N PRO A 336 -28.08 6.69 -17.73
CA PRO A 336 -27.58 5.84 -18.81
C PRO A 336 -27.29 4.41 -18.33
N TYR A 337 -27.51 3.42 -19.20
CA TYR A 337 -27.38 2.00 -18.84
C TYR A 337 -26.02 1.63 -18.23
N TYR A 338 -24.92 2.21 -18.72
CA TYR A 338 -23.58 1.95 -18.15
C TYR A 338 -23.43 2.48 -16.71
N MET A 339 -24.05 3.62 -16.39
CA MET A 339 -24.06 4.19 -15.03
C MET A 339 -24.96 3.38 -14.10
N GLN A 340 -26.07 2.83 -14.61
CA GLN A 340 -26.91 1.92 -13.82
C GLN A 340 -26.11 0.69 -13.37
N ILE A 341 -25.32 0.09 -14.28
CA ILE A 341 -24.43 -1.03 -13.95
C ILE A 341 -23.42 -0.61 -12.88
N CYS A 342 -22.76 0.54 -13.06
CA CYS A 342 -21.78 1.05 -12.09
C CYS A 342 -22.43 1.29 -10.70
N PHE A 343 -23.61 1.90 -10.67
CA PHE A 343 -24.36 2.14 -9.44
C PHE A 343 -24.70 0.83 -8.73
N HIS A 344 -25.26 -0.14 -9.46
CA HIS A 344 -25.65 -1.42 -8.87
C HIS A 344 -24.43 -2.24 -8.41
N ALA A 345 -23.32 -2.20 -9.14
CA ALA A 345 -22.07 -2.84 -8.72
C ALA A 345 -21.55 -2.24 -7.41
N LEU A 346 -21.51 -0.90 -7.30
CA LEU A 346 -21.15 -0.19 -6.07
C LEU A 346 -22.10 -0.56 -4.92
N HIS A 347 -23.40 -0.39 -5.15
CA HIS A 347 -24.44 -0.62 -4.16
C HIS A 347 -24.39 -2.04 -3.61
N ASN A 348 -24.29 -3.05 -4.47
CA ASN A 348 -24.23 -4.44 -4.06
C ASN A 348 -22.95 -4.75 -3.30
N SER A 349 -21.79 -4.25 -3.76
CA SER A 349 -20.50 -4.47 -3.09
C SER A 349 -20.46 -3.88 -1.67
N VAL A 350 -20.98 -2.67 -1.49
CA VAL A 350 -21.03 -2.00 -0.18
C VAL A 350 -21.99 -2.72 0.77
N ASN A 351 -23.14 -3.17 0.28
CA ASN A 351 -24.11 -3.87 1.13
C ASN A 351 -23.66 -5.30 1.47
N GLU A 352 -23.02 -6.02 0.55
CA GLU A 352 -22.43 -7.34 0.81
C GLU A 352 -21.38 -7.24 1.92
N MET A 353 -20.45 -6.29 1.79
CA MET A 353 -19.46 -5.99 2.82
C MET A 353 -20.08 -5.70 4.17
N ALA A 354 -21.08 -4.82 4.18
CA ALA A 354 -21.72 -4.42 5.43
C ALA A 354 -22.51 -5.57 6.06
N PHE A 355 -23.04 -6.49 5.25
CA PHE A 355 -23.70 -7.70 5.72
C PHE A 355 -22.70 -8.68 6.35
N ASP A 356 -21.58 -8.96 5.68
CA ASP A 356 -20.52 -9.82 6.21
C ASP A 356 -19.97 -9.26 7.52
N PHE A 357 -19.71 -7.95 7.54
CA PHE A 357 -19.24 -7.26 8.72
C PHE A 357 -20.27 -7.28 9.87
N LEU A 358 -21.55 -7.06 9.58
CA LEU A 358 -22.63 -7.15 10.57
C LEU A 358 -22.72 -8.55 11.17
N LYS A 359 -22.56 -9.59 10.36
CA LYS A 359 -22.61 -11.00 10.79
C LYS A 359 -21.48 -11.32 11.77
N GLU A 360 -20.29 -10.77 11.56
CA GLU A 360 -19.10 -11.06 12.39
C GLU A 360 -19.00 -10.16 13.62
N GLN A 361 -19.28 -8.86 13.47
CA GLN A 361 -19.01 -7.83 14.48
C GLN A 361 -20.28 -7.29 15.16
N GLN A 362 -21.46 -7.63 14.66
CA GLN A 362 -22.75 -7.09 15.15
C GLN A 362 -22.83 -5.55 15.12
N PHE A 363 -22.09 -4.91 14.21
CA PHE A 363 -22.02 -3.46 14.07
C PHE A 363 -22.37 -3.02 12.65
N HIS A 364 -23.23 -2.01 12.51
CA HIS A 364 -23.74 -1.54 11.22
C HIS A 364 -22.83 -0.47 10.59
N ILE A 365 -22.04 -0.86 9.59
CA ILE A 365 -21.10 0.06 8.90
C ILE A 365 -21.66 0.78 7.67
N VAL A 366 -22.87 0.41 7.21
CA VAL A 366 -23.46 0.92 5.95
C VAL A 366 -23.42 2.44 5.88
N ARG A 367 -23.83 3.13 6.96
CA ARG A 367 -23.87 4.61 6.99
C ARG A 367 -22.50 5.24 6.68
N TYR A 368 -21.45 4.70 7.30
CA TYR A 368 -20.09 5.20 7.16
C TYR A 368 -19.57 5.02 5.73
N LEU A 369 -19.82 3.84 5.15
CA LEU A 369 -19.46 3.55 3.77
C LEU A 369 -20.21 4.46 2.79
N LYS A 370 -21.53 4.61 2.94
CA LYS A 370 -22.34 5.52 2.09
C LYS A 370 -21.80 6.94 2.10
N LYS A 371 -21.48 7.47 3.29
CA LYS A 371 -20.92 8.82 3.45
C LYS A 371 -19.57 8.96 2.74
N ALA A 372 -18.68 7.98 2.89
CA ALA A 372 -17.36 8.00 2.25
C ALA A 372 -17.46 7.97 0.72
N TRP A 373 -18.33 7.12 0.16
CA TRP A 373 -18.59 7.06 -1.28
C TRP A 373 -19.22 8.35 -1.82
N ALA A 374 -20.22 8.91 -1.13
CA ALA A 374 -20.83 10.19 -1.47
C ALA A 374 -19.80 11.33 -1.50
N ASN A 375 -18.92 11.40 -0.49
CA ASN A 375 -17.85 12.39 -0.45
C ASN A 375 -16.90 12.27 -1.64
N LEU A 376 -16.46 11.05 -1.99
CA LEU A 376 -15.61 10.81 -3.15
C LEU A 376 -16.26 11.32 -4.45
N TYR A 377 -17.53 11.00 -4.65
CA TYR A 377 -18.26 11.35 -5.86
C TYR A 377 -18.50 12.86 -6.00
N ARG A 378 -18.83 13.55 -4.90
CA ARG A 378 -18.91 15.02 -4.88
C ARG A 378 -17.57 15.66 -5.25
N SER A 379 -16.48 15.11 -4.73
CA SER A 379 -15.13 15.57 -5.03
C SER A 379 -14.74 15.32 -6.50
N TYR A 380 -15.12 14.18 -7.09
CA TYR A 380 -14.96 13.96 -8.53
C TYR A 380 -15.78 14.94 -9.37
N LEU A 381 -17.03 15.18 -9.01
CA LEU A 381 -17.89 16.13 -9.70
C LEU A 381 -17.31 17.56 -9.65
N LEU A 382 -16.66 17.94 -8.55
CA LEU A 382 -15.99 19.23 -8.44
C LEU A 382 -14.84 19.38 -9.45
N GLU A 383 -13.97 18.37 -9.60
CA GLU A 383 -12.91 18.38 -10.62
C GLU A 383 -13.48 18.46 -12.04
N VAL A 384 -14.57 17.73 -12.30
CA VAL A 384 -15.27 17.78 -13.59
C VAL A 384 -15.85 19.18 -13.84
N LYS A 385 -16.41 19.83 -12.82
CA LYS A 385 -16.91 21.21 -12.93
C LYS A 385 -15.80 22.19 -13.25
N TRP A 386 -14.66 22.11 -12.55
CA TRP A 386 -13.48 22.92 -12.86
C TRP A 386 -13.03 22.72 -14.31
N TYR A 387 -12.97 21.48 -14.78
CA TYR A 387 -12.62 21.18 -16.17
C TYR A 387 -13.60 21.76 -17.20
N ASN A 388 -14.90 21.63 -16.98
CA ASN A 388 -15.91 22.10 -17.94
C ASN A 388 -15.98 23.63 -18.06
N ILE A 389 -15.67 24.37 -16.99
CA ILE A 389 -15.66 25.84 -16.99
C ILE A 389 -14.26 26.42 -17.26
N GLU A 390 -13.27 25.57 -17.58
CA GLU A 390 -11.86 25.96 -17.78
C GLU A 390 -11.26 26.72 -16.58
N TYR A 391 -11.68 26.38 -15.37
CA TYR A 391 -11.15 26.99 -14.15
C TYR A 391 -9.91 26.24 -13.66
N THR A 392 -8.85 27.00 -13.40
CA THR A 392 -7.61 26.50 -12.78
C THR A 392 -7.63 26.82 -11.28
N PRO A 393 -7.80 25.83 -10.39
CA PRO A 393 -7.71 26.05 -8.95
C PRO A 393 -6.29 26.42 -8.53
N THR A 394 -6.16 27.12 -7.41
CA THR A 394 -4.87 27.27 -6.72
C THR A 394 -4.36 25.91 -6.22
N LEU A 395 -3.06 25.77 -5.94
CA LEU A 395 -2.51 24.53 -5.37
C LEU A 395 -3.26 24.09 -4.10
N GLN A 396 -3.59 25.04 -3.21
CA GLN A 396 -4.29 24.74 -1.97
C GLN A 396 -5.73 24.25 -2.24
N GLU A 397 -6.48 24.94 -3.11
CA GLU A 397 -7.84 24.53 -3.50
C GLU A 397 -7.85 23.16 -4.18
N TYR A 398 -6.87 22.90 -5.05
CA TYR A 398 -6.70 21.60 -5.68
C TYR A 398 -6.41 20.54 -4.63
N ILE A 399 -5.37 20.71 -3.80
CA ILE A 399 -4.97 19.72 -2.81
C ILE A 399 -6.11 19.40 -1.86
N ASP A 400 -6.85 20.40 -1.36
CA ASP A 400 -7.97 20.21 -0.43
C ASP A 400 -9.09 19.31 -0.97
N ASN A 401 -9.21 19.18 -2.31
CA ASN A 401 -10.09 18.20 -2.95
C ASN A 401 -9.34 16.92 -3.40
N ALA A 402 -8.11 17.06 -3.87
CA ALA A 402 -7.36 16.02 -4.57
C ALA A 402 -6.96 14.84 -3.68
N TRP A 403 -6.76 15.07 -2.37
CA TRP A 403 -6.50 13.98 -1.40
C TRP A 403 -7.75 13.12 -1.17
N ILE A 404 -8.94 13.60 -1.51
CA ILE A 404 -10.17 12.80 -1.50
C ILE A 404 -10.30 12.06 -2.83
N THR A 405 -10.13 12.75 -3.97
CA THR A 405 -10.33 12.16 -5.32
C THR A 405 -9.32 11.07 -5.66
N ILE A 406 -8.17 11.01 -4.98
CA ILE A 406 -7.25 9.87 -5.11
C ILE A 406 -7.78 8.59 -4.44
N SER A 407 -8.97 8.64 -3.80
CA SER A 407 -9.63 7.55 -3.08
C SER A 407 -8.93 7.03 -1.82
N GLY A 408 -7.80 7.66 -1.41
CA GLY A 408 -7.04 7.28 -0.22
C GLY A 408 -7.88 7.12 1.06
N PRO A 409 -8.77 8.08 1.42
CA PRO A 409 -9.60 7.98 2.62
C PRO A 409 -10.58 6.81 2.56
N LEU A 410 -11.17 6.57 1.39
CA LEU A 410 -12.10 5.48 1.15
C LEU A 410 -11.40 4.12 1.30
N LEU A 411 -10.23 3.97 0.68
CA LEU A 411 -9.42 2.76 0.77
C LEU A 411 -8.99 2.45 2.21
N LEU A 412 -8.55 3.47 2.96
CA LEU A 412 -8.14 3.30 4.36
C LEU A 412 -9.32 2.97 5.28
N LEU A 413 -10.49 3.56 5.05
CA LEU A 413 -11.72 3.22 5.78
C LEU A 413 -12.12 1.76 5.52
N HIS A 414 -12.09 1.32 4.26
CA HIS A 414 -12.35 -0.07 3.90
C HIS A 414 -11.33 -1.03 4.54
N ALA A 415 -10.04 -0.70 4.50
CA ALA A 415 -9.00 -1.50 5.14
C ALA A 415 -9.23 -1.61 6.65
N TYR A 416 -9.60 -0.51 7.32
CA TYR A 416 -9.89 -0.50 8.75
C TYR A 416 -11.01 -1.49 9.11
N PHE A 417 -12.12 -1.50 8.35
CA PHE A 417 -13.22 -2.44 8.56
C PHE A 417 -12.88 -3.89 8.26
N PHE A 418 -11.85 -4.15 7.45
CA PHE A 418 -11.41 -5.51 7.18
C PHE A 418 -10.47 -6.08 8.23
N VAL A 419 -9.57 -5.24 8.76
CA VAL A 419 -8.46 -5.73 9.58
C VAL A 419 -8.75 -5.59 11.08
N THR A 420 -9.61 -4.66 11.48
CA THR A 420 -9.84 -4.37 12.90
C THR A 420 -10.99 -5.20 13.47
N ASN A 421 -10.71 -5.91 14.56
CA ASN A 421 -11.69 -6.68 15.33
C ASN A 421 -11.26 -6.72 16.81
N PRO A 422 -12.04 -6.21 17.78
CA PRO A 422 -13.36 -5.58 17.62
C PRO A 422 -13.28 -4.11 17.21
N ILE A 423 -14.34 -3.61 16.57
CA ILE A 423 -14.48 -2.18 16.22
C ILE A 423 -15.33 -1.46 17.26
N THR A 424 -14.92 -0.24 17.61
CA THR A 424 -15.65 0.67 18.51
C THR A 424 -16.22 1.85 17.73
N LYS A 425 -17.42 2.29 18.09
CA LYS A 425 -18.11 3.39 17.41
C LYS A 425 -17.29 4.68 17.47
N GLU A 426 -16.66 4.94 18.60
CA GLU A 426 -15.83 6.12 18.84
C GLU A 426 -14.69 6.23 17.82
N VAL A 427 -14.06 5.10 17.47
CA VAL A 427 -12.98 5.10 16.49
C VAL A 427 -13.53 5.30 15.07
N VAL A 428 -14.68 4.70 14.73
CA VAL A 428 -15.27 4.90 13.40
C VAL A 428 -15.73 6.35 13.21
N ASP A 429 -16.35 6.95 14.23
CA ASP A 429 -16.74 8.36 14.23
C ASP A 429 -15.50 9.26 14.06
N TYR A 430 -14.39 8.94 14.74
CA TYR A 430 -13.11 9.62 14.54
C TYR A 430 -12.56 9.48 13.12
N LEU A 431 -12.68 8.31 12.48
CA LEU A 431 -12.24 8.11 11.10
C LEU A 431 -13.06 8.92 10.08
N GLU A 432 -14.34 9.20 10.36
CA GLU A 432 -15.17 10.08 9.52
C GLU A 432 -14.71 11.54 9.52
N GLU A 433 -13.95 11.97 10.54
CA GLU A 433 -13.38 13.31 10.62
C GLU A 433 -12.08 13.44 9.80
N TYR A 434 -11.65 12.36 9.13
CA TYR A 434 -10.43 12.29 8.34
C TYR A 434 -9.19 12.77 9.11
N PRO A 435 -8.80 12.02 10.16
CA PRO A 435 -7.64 12.36 10.97
C PRO A 435 -6.39 12.52 10.12
N ASN A 436 -5.41 13.27 10.63
CA ASN A 436 -4.18 13.60 9.92
C ASN A 436 -3.49 12.39 9.28
N ILE A 437 -3.54 11.21 9.90
CA ILE A 437 -2.99 9.99 9.29
C ILE A 437 -3.66 9.64 7.95
N ILE A 438 -4.99 9.71 7.86
CA ILE A 438 -5.72 9.49 6.60
C ILE A 438 -5.40 10.60 5.61
N ARG A 439 -5.43 11.86 6.07
CA ARG A 439 -5.17 13.02 5.20
C ARG A 439 -3.77 12.98 4.60
N TRP A 440 -2.73 12.83 5.43
CA TRP A 440 -1.33 12.81 4.98
C TRP A 440 -1.02 11.59 4.11
N SER A 441 -1.48 10.39 4.47
CA SER A 441 -1.32 9.21 3.61
C SER A 441 -1.97 9.43 2.23
N SER A 442 -3.14 10.08 2.19
CA SER A 442 -3.83 10.37 0.93
C SER A 442 -3.15 11.47 0.13
N ILE A 443 -2.57 12.50 0.77
CA ILE A 443 -1.77 13.53 0.10
C ILE A 443 -0.51 12.91 -0.52
N ILE A 444 0.21 12.05 0.21
CA ILE A 444 1.38 11.33 -0.33
C ILE A 444 0.96 10.51 -1.55
N PHE A 445 -0.15 9.76 -1.46
CA PHE A 445 -0.65 8.98 -2.58
C PHE A 445 -1.02 9.86 -3.79
N ARG A 446 -1.72 10.99 -3.56
CA ARG A 446 -2.07 11.96 -4.59
C ARG A 446 -0.83 12.53 -5.28
N LEU A 447 0.13 13.05 -4.52
CA LEU A 447 1.33 13.68 -5.09
C LEU A 447 2.18 12.68 -5.89
N ALA A 448 2.33 11.45 -5.38
CA ALA A 448 3.02 10.39 -6.11
C ALA A 448 2.28 10.01 -7.41
N ASN A 449 0.95 9.93 -7.37
CA ASN A 449 0.12 9.66 -8.55
C ASN A 449 0.25 10.78 -9.60
N ASP A 450 0.17 12.04 -9.19
CA ASP A 450 0.29 13.19 -10.08
C ASP A 450 1.68 13.22 -10.74
N LEU A 451 2.74 12.97 -9.98
CA LEU A 451 4.11 12.90 -10.52
C LEU A 451 4.24 11.82 -11.60
N GLY A 452 3.75 10.61 -11.31
CA GLY A 452 3.85 9.45 -12.20
C GLY A 452 2.95 9.51 -13.44
N THR A 453 1.79 10.16 -13.35
CA THR A 453 0.81 10.22 -14.46
C THR A 453 0.97 11.46 -15.35
N SER A 454 1.79 12.44 -14.95
CA SER A 454 1.93 13.74 -15.62
C SER A 454 2.51 13.73 -17.05
N LYS A 455 3.08 12.61 -17.53
CA LYS A 455 3.69 12.49 -18.87
C LYS A 455 2.85 11.70 -19.89
N GLY A 456 1.93 10.85 -19.43
CA GLY A 456 1.16 9.94 -20.31
C GLY A 456 -0.10 10.55 -20.93
N LEU A 457 -0.48 11.76 -20.51
CA LEU A 457 -1.77 12.37 -20.83
C LEU A 457 -1.55 13.63 -21.66
N ASN A 458 -1.16 13.47 -22.92
CA ASN A 458 -1.24 14.54 -23.94
C ASN A 458 -2.72 14.89 -24.18
N GLY A 459 -3.35 15.61 -23.25
CA GLY A 459 -4.75 16.02 -23.31
C GLY A 459 -5.46 16.30 -21.97
N LYS A 460 -4.89 15.96 -20.80
CA LYS A 460 -5.48 16.33 -19.49
C LYS A 460 -4.88 17.66 -19.00
N VAL A 461 -5.32 18.77 -19.60
CA VAL A 461 -4.90 20.15 -19.29
C VAL A 461 -5.38 20.65 -17.91
N THR A 462 -5.99 19.81 -17.06
CA THR A 462 -6.44 20.20 -15.71
C THR A 462 -5.80 19.43 -14.56
N LYS A 463 -5.59 18.11 -14.66
CA LYS A 463 -4.91 17.35 -13.58
C LYS A 463 -3.41 17.67 -13.47
N ILE A 464 -2.79 18.14 -14.56
CA ILE A 464 -1.32 18.25 -14.69
C ILE A 464 -0.81 19.68 -14.52
N SER A 465 -1.63 20.67 -14.90
CA SER A 465 -1.23 22.08 -14.92
C SER A 465 -0.97 22.60 -13.50
N VAL A 466 -1.81 22.22 -12.53
CA VAL A 466 -1.71 22.69 -11.15
C VAL A 466 -0.52 22.09 -10.39
N THR A 467 -0.13 20.84 -10.65
CA THR A 467 1.01 20.24 -9.95
C THR A 467 2.35 20.59 -10.62
N LYS A 468 2.41 20.73 -11.95
CA LYS A 468 3.67 21.12 -12.63
C LYS A 468 3.97 22.62 -12.56
N GLU A 469 2.97 23.50 -12.65
CA GLU A 469 3.21 24.95 -12.58
C GLU A 469 3.66 25.40 -11.19
N PHE A 470 3.33 24.66 -10.12
CA PHE A 470 3.66 25.05 -8.75
C PHE A 470 4.91 24.37 -8.16
N TYR A 471 5.31 23.20 -8.66
CA TYR A 471 6.52 22.49 -8.15
C TYR A 471 7.81 22.87 -8.89
N PHE A 472 7.72 23.46 -10.08
CA PHE A 472 8.89 23.80 -10.93
C PHE A 472 9.02 25.29 -11.25
N SER A 473 8.22 26.15 -10.61
CA SER A 473 8.39 27.62 -10.57
C SER A 473 9.02 28.02 -9.24
#